data_AF-A0A519YI17-F1
#
_entry.id   AF-A0A519YI17-F1
#
_cell.length_a   1.000
_cell.length_b   1.000
_cell.length_c   1.000
_cell.angle_alpha   90.00
_cell.angle_beta   90.00
_cell.angle_gamma   90.00
#
_symmetry.space_group_name_H-M   'P 1'
#
loop_
_entity.id
_entity.type
_entity.pdbx_description
1 polymer ?
#
loop_
_entity_poly.entity_id
_entity_poly.type
_entity_poly.pdbx_seq_one_letter_code
_entity_poly.pdbx_strand_id
1 'polypeptide(L)' 'EAVQHEGEGHDPVLGTVMRKGYKFGDRVLRHAMVAVIDRVGDAGANTSDGAAKPAESEQE' A
#
# COMPACT_ATOMS: atom_id res chain seq x y z
N GLU A 1 10.02 8.01 1.41
CA GLU A 1 8.94 8.47 0.52
C GLU A 1 8.15 7.25 0.07
N ALA A 2 6.83 7.29 0.26
CA ALA A 2 5.96 6.20 -0.20
C ALA A 2 5.87 6.22 -1.72
N VAL A 3 5.59 5.08 -2.32
CA VAL A 3 5.40 5.03 -3.79
C VAL A 3 4.02 5.55 -4.17
N GLN A 4 3.05 5.40 -3.26
CA GLN A 4 1.69 5.92 -3.40
C GLN A 4 1.21 6.43 -2.04
N HIS A 5 0.50 7.56 -2.04
CA HIS A 5 -0.16 8.13 -0.87
C HIS A 5 -1.62 8.38 -1.22
N GLU A 6 -2.52 7.59 -0.63
CA GLU A 6 -3.96 7.75 -0.78
C GLU A 6 -4.51 8.30 0.54
N GLY A 7 -4.74 9.62 0.58
CA GLY A 7 -5.10 10.33 1.80
C GLY A 7 -4.51 11.73 1.84
N GLU A 8 -5.25 12.68 2.41
CA GLU A 8 -4.79 14.04 2.75
C GLU A 8 -4.78 14.22 4.28
N GLY A 9 -5.09 13.16 5.03
CA GLY A 9 -5.20 13.16 6.47
C GLY A 9 -3.87 13.27 7.20
N HIS A 10 -3.97 13.52 8.49
CA HIS A 10 -2.83 13.76 9.37
C HIS A 10 -2.24 12.49 9.99
N ASP A 11 -2.88 11.34 9.78
CA ASP A 11 -2.51 10.05 10.38
C ASP A 11 -2.20 8.99 9.30
N PRO A 12 -1.06 9.11 8.59
CA PRO A 12 -0.65 8.13 7.58
C PRO A 12 -0.24 6.81 8.23
N VAL A 13 -0.85 5.72 7.77
CA VAL A 13 -0.52 4.34 8.16
C VAL A 13 -0.10 3.50 6.96
N LEU A 14 0.67 2.44 7.23
CA LEU A 14 1.10 1.51 6.19
C LEU A 14 -0.09 0.66 5.72
N GLY A 15 -0.48 0.81 4.45
CA GLY A 15 -1.51 -0.02 3.84
C GLY A 15 -0.93 -1.34 3.34
N THR A 16 -0.37 -1.31 2.12
CA THR A 16 0.13 -2.52 1.45
C THR A 16 1.61 -2.39 1.09
N VAL A 17 2.35 -3.49 1.27
CA VAL A 17 3.75 -3.61 0.84
C VAL A 17 3.80 -4.32 -0.51
N MET A 18 4.08 -3.56 -1.57
CA MET A 18 4.26 -4.12 -2.92
C MET A 18 5.60 -4.85 -3.06
N ARG A 19 6.61 -4.35 -2.36
CA ARG A 19 7.95 -4.93 -2.38
C ARG A 19 8.65 -4.76 -1.05
N LYS A 20 9.13 -5.88 -0.51
CA LYS A 20 9.88 -5.90 0.74
C LYS A 20 11.22 -5.18 0.59
N GLY A 21 11.54 -4.36 1.58
CA GLY A 21 12.85 -3.78 1.79
C GLY A 21 13.68 -4.65 2.75
N TYR A 22 14.98 -4.44 2.74
CA TYR A 22 15.92 -5.19 3.58
C TYR A 22 16.94 -4.24 4.22
N LYS A 23 17.32 -4.55 5.47
CA LYS A 23 18.39 -3.87 6.19
C LYS A 23 19.37 -4.88 6.76
N PHE A 24 20.65 -4.53 6.82
CA PHE A 24 21.71 -5.31 7.44
C PHE A 24 22.45 -4.43 8.45
N GLY A 25 22.23 -4.69 9.75
CA GLY A 25 22.58 -3.75 10.81
C GLY A 25 21.90 -2.41 10.55
N ASP A 26 22.72 -1.36 10.42
CA ASP A 26 22.27 0.01 10.15
C ASP A 26 22.25 0.36 8.65
N ARG A 27 22.75 -0.52 7.77
CA ARG A 27 22.78 -0.28 6.33
C ARG A 27 21.49 -0.75 5.66
N VAL A 28 20.83 0.14 4.93
CA VAL A 28 19.70 -0.20 4.05
C VAL A 28 20.25 -0.83 2.76
N LEU A 29 19.83 -2.06 2.47
CA LEU A 29 20.19 -2.78 1.24
C LEU A 29 19.23 -2.45 0.10
N ARG A 30 17.93 -2.33 0.43
CA ARG A 30 16.88 -1.97 -0.51
C ARG A 30 15.72 -1.33 0.22
N HIS A 31 15.24 -0.21 -0.28
CA HIS A 31 14.00 0.40 0.21
C HIS A 31 12.77 -0.42 -0.19
N ALA A 32 11.83 -0.54 0.75
CA ALA A 32 10.53 -1.13 0.48
C ALA A 32 9.72 -0.19 -0.44
N MET A 33 8.86 -0.78 -1.29
CA MET A 33 7.81 -0.02 -1.97
C MET A 33 6.50 -0.27 -1.26
N VAL A 34 5.89 0.81 -0.81
CA VAL A 34 4.71 0.77 0.04
C VAL A 34 3.67 1.78 -0.43
N ALA A 35 2.40 1.41 -0.27
CA ALA A 35 1.27 2.30 -0.32
C ALA A 35 0.92 2.73 1.11
N VAL A 36 0.72 4.03 1.31
CA VAL A 36 0.30 4.62 2.57
C VAL A 36 -1.15 5.06 2.43
N ILE A 37 -1.96 4.75 3.44
CA ILE A 37 -3.36 5.14 3.55
C ILE A 37 -3.58 5.85 4.88
N ASP A 38 -4.61 6.67 4.99
CA ASP A 38 -4.97 7.26 6.28
C ASP A 38 -5.64 6.23 7.21
N ARG A 39 -5.39 6.35 8.51
CA ARG A 39 -6.03 5.47 9.50
C ARG A 39 -7.55 5.63 9.45
N VAL A 40 -8.26 4.52 9.22
CA VAL A 40 -9.72 4.47 9.32
C VAL A 40 -10.13 4.65 10.78
N GLY A 41 -10.43 5.88 11.14
CA GLY A 41 -10.74 6.30 12.50
C GLY A 41 -11.10 7.78 12.63
N ASP A 42 -10.70 8.61 11.65
CA ASP A 42 -10.99 10.06 11.69
C ASP A 42 -11.94 10.57 10.58
N ALA A 43 -12.01 9.95 9.39
CA ALA A 43 -13.12 10.21 8.46
C ALA A 43 -13.22 9.14 7.35
N GLY A 44 -14.38 8.50 7.25
CA GLY A 44 -14.89 7.94 5.99
C GLY A 44 -14.24 6.65 5.48
N ALA A 45 -14.95 5.55 5.65
CA ALA A 45 -14.69 4.31 4.93
C ALA A 45 -14.65 4.54 3.41
N ASN A 46 -13.47 4.45 2.81
CA ASN A 46 -13.32 4.16 1.39
C ASN A 46 -12.42 2.94 1.24
N THR A 47 -13.05 1.78 1.36
CA THR A 47 -12.46 0.50 0.98
C THR A 47 -12.34 0.47 -0.54
N SER A 48 -11.21 0.90 -1.09
CA SER A 48 -10.75 0.42 -2.40
C SER A 48 -10.26 -1.01 -2.20
N ASP A 49 -11.22 -1.94 -2.28
CA ASP A 49 -10.96 -3.36 -2.48
C ASP A 49 -10.25 -3.51 -3.83
N GLY A 50 -8.93 -3.33 -3.81
CA GLY A 50 -8.00 -3.70 -4.88
C GLY A 50 -7.88 -5.21 -4.97
N ALA A 51 -9.03 -5.90 -5.02
CA ALA A 51 -9.12 -7.27 -5.45
C ALA A 51 -8.63 -7.31 -6.90
N ALA A 52 -7.38 -7.75 -7.06
CA ALA A 52 -6.90 -8.28 -8.31
C ALA A 52 -7.87 -9.39 -8.74
N LYS A 53 -8.81 -9.06 -9.63
CA LYS A 53 -9.50 -10.08 -10.41
C LYS A 53 -8.46 -10.68 -11.36
N PRO A 54 -8.18 -11.99 -11.32
CA PRO A 54 -7.56 -12.64 -12.45
C PRO A 54 -8.64 -12.68 -13.53
N ALA A 55 -8.48 -11.89 -14.59
CA ALA A 55 -9.28 -12.06 -15.79
C ALA A 55 -8.64 -13.17 -16.62
N GLU A 56 -8.90 -14.42 -16.22
CA GLU A 56 -8.80 -15.58 -17.11
C GLU A 56 -10.18 -16.24 -17.18
N SER A 57 -10.73 -16.27 -18.40
CA SER A 57 -11.60 -17.30 -19.03
C SER A 57 -12.67 -16.68 -19.95
N GLU A 58 -12.34 -16.64 -21.25
CA GLU A 58 -13.01 -17.35 -22.34
C GLU A 58 -14.56 -17.44 -22.36
N GLN A 59 -15.18 -16.91 -23.43
CA GLN A 59 -16.24 -17.51 -24.28
C GLN A 59 -17.05 -16.44 -25.05
N GLU A 60 -16.80 -16.28 -26.36
CA GLU A 60 -17.72 -16.66 -27.48
C GLU A 60 -17.02 -16.40 -28.83
#